data_AF-A0A925V2Y3-F1
#
_entry.id   AF-A0A925V2Y3-F1
#
_cell.length_a   1.000
_cell.length_b   1.000
_cell.length_c   1.000
_cell.angle_alpha   90.00
_cell.angle_beta   90.00
_cell.angle_gamma   90.00
#
_symmetry.space_group_name_H-M   'P 1'
#
loop_
_entity.id
_entity.type
_entity.pdbx_description
1 polymer ?
#
loop_
_entity_poly.entity_id
_entity_poly.type
_entity_poly.pdbx_seq_one_letter_code
_entity_poly.pdbx_strand_id
1 'polypeptide(L)'
;MTVRELELVEFRNLASARLELGERFTVLWGHNGAGKTNVLEALYLLSTLRSFRTNDLGSLVRGSSTAASVRARGFDERLELPTTLAVQLQRAGNTTRRSAHADDKLVRTAADFYGRLRAVLFTPEDLAVLRESPSQRRQFIDRMLFARERAHIVDVQSYERLLRARNTVLRNEAQSAVEREAMLDTYEAQLADTGARIWSRRAELLELLTPGVHRGFAEIHGGSGPRPHTREAVPELALAYVVHLGEVPPEQRREALASRLR
;
A
#
# COMPACT_ATOMS: atom_id res chain seq x y z
N MET A 1 6.86 -8.08 -15.44
CA MET A 1 8.14 -7.48 -15.89
C MET A 1 9.30 -7.91 -15.01
N THR A 2 10.33 -8.48 -15.64
CA THR A 2 11.67 -8.74 -15.10
C THR A 2 12.61 -7.62 -15.57
N VAL A 3 13.21 -6.89 -14.63
CA VAL A 3 14.04 -5.70 -14.93
C VAL A 3 15.45 -6.14 -15.33
N ARG A 4 15.96 -5.59 -16.44
CA ARG A 4 17.32 -5.86 -16.97
C ARG A 4 18.21 -4.64 -16.90
N GLU A 5 17.65 -3.46 -17.04
CA GLU A 5 18.40 -2.21 -16.94
C GLU A 5 17.64 -1.20 -16.08
N LEU A 6 18.38 -0.45 -15.27
CA LEU A 6 17.87 0.65 -14.47
C LEU A 6 18.72 1.90 -14.71
N GLU A 7 18.07 3.00 -15.07
CA GLU A 7 18.65 4.32 -15.26
C GLU A 7 18.07 5.30 -14.24
N LEU A 8 18.95 6.03 -13.56
CA LEU A 8 18.62 7.03 -12.55
C LEU A 8 19.29 8.35 -12.92
N VAL A 9 18.56 9.46 -12.85
CA VAL A 9 19.09 10.82 -13.08
C VAL A 9 18.57 11.74 -11.98
N GLU A 10 19.50 12.46 -11.34
CA GLU A 10 19.25 13.39 -10.24
C GLU A 10 18.36 12.80 -9.13
N PHE A 11 18.59 11.53 -8.79
CA PHE A 11 17.78 10.78 -7.83
C PHE A 11 18.53 10.57 -6.51
N ARG A 12 17.97 11.08 -5.41
CA ARG A 12 18.57 11.05 -4.06
C ARG A 12 19.98 11.64 -4.06
N ASN A 13 21.01 10.84 -3.79
CA ASN A 13 22.40 11.28 -3.85
C ASN A 13 23.09 10.91 -5.17
N LEU A 14 22.38 10.30 -6.12
CA LEU A 14 22.89 9.83 -7.40
C LEU A 14 22.62 10.89 -8.47
N ALA A 15 23.66 11.51 -9.01
CA ALA A 15 23.53 12.44 -10.14
C ALA A 15 23.15 11.70 -11.43
N SER A 16 23.83 10.60 -11.71
CA SER A 16 23.50 9.66 -12.76
C SER A 16 23.94 8.26 -12.35
N ALA A 17 23.12 7.25 -12.65
CA ALA A 17 23.51 5.85 -12.52
C ALA A 17 22.81 5.02 -13.58
N ARG A 18 23.55 4.10 -14.21
CA ARG A 18 23.01 3.06 -15.09
C ARG A 18 23.49 1.71 -14.57
N LEU A 19 22.56 0.80 -14.33
CA LEU A 19 22.83 -0.54 -13.83
C LEU A 19 22.25 -1.58 -14.76
N GLU A 20 23.05 -2.58 -15.07
CA GLU A 20 22.59 -3.84 -15.68
C GLU A 20 22.31 -4.83 -14.55
N LEU A 21 21.09 -5.36 -14.52
CA LEU A 21 20.64 -6.30 -13.49
C LEU A 21 20.72 -7.73 -14.03
N GLY A 22 21.25 -8.61 -13.20
CA GLY A 22 21.31 -10.04 -13.49
C GLY A 22 19.93 -10.66 -13.61
N GLU A 23 19.83 -11.76 -14.36
CA GLU A 23 18.58 -12.47 -14.63
C GLU A 23 17.89 -12.99 -13.37
N ARG A 24 18.68 -13.50 -12.41
CA ARG A 24 18.17 -14.13 -11.19
C ARG A 24 18.50 -13.35 -9.94
N PHE A 25 19.75 -12.88 -9.84
CA PHE A 25 20.24 -12.19 -8.65
C PHE A 25 21.17 -11.05 -9.02
N THR A 26 21.10 -9.96 -8.25
CA THR A 26 22.02 -8.83 -8.32
C THR A 26 22.46 -8.45 -6.91
N VAL A 27 23.78 -8.47 -6.64
CA VAL A 27 24.35 -7.98 -5.37
C VAL A 27 24.70 -6.50 -5.53
N LEU A 28 24.17 -5.64 -4.66
CA LEU A 28 24.67 -4.27 -4.52
C LEU A 28 25.53 -4.17 -3.26
N TRP A 29 26.81 -3.83 -3.41
CA TRP A 29 27.77 -3.76 -2.31
C TRP A 29 28.55 -2.43 -2.34
N GLY A 30 29.20 -2.10 -1.21
CA GLY A 30 29.95 -0.86 -1.03
C GLY A 30 29.62 -0.16 0.28
N HIS A 31 30.28 0.99 0.52
CA HIS A 31 30.15 1.76 1.76
C HIS A 31 28.71 2.21 2.06
N ASN A 32 28.42 2.48 3.33
CA ASN A 32 27.17 3.12 3.73
C ASN A 32 27.09 4.52 3.10
N GLY A 33 25.88 4.92 2.69
CA GLY A 33 25.68 6.15 1.94
C GLY A 33 26.02 6.08 0.45
N ALA A 34 26.59 4.98 -0.07
CA ALA A 34 26.92 4.85 -1.50
C ALA A 34 25.70 4.79 -2.45
N GLY A 35 24.47 4.84 -1.93
CA GLY A 35 23.25 4.84 -2.74
C GLY A 35 22.63 3.46 -3.00
N LYS A 36 23.15 2.38 -2.39
CA LYS A 36 22.59 1.01 -2.50
C LYS A 36 21.07 0.98 -2.28
N THR A 37 20.62 1.56 -1.17
CA THR A 37 19.19 1.60 -0.85
C THR A 37 18.42 2.60 -1.72
N ASN A 38 19.09 3.58 -2.34
CA ASN A 38 18.45 4.48 -3.29
C ASN A 38 18.11 3.75 -4.60
N VAL A 39 18.93 2.78 -5.01
CA VAL A 39 18.59 1.86 -6.11
C VAL A 39 17.34 1.04 -5.79
N LEU A 40 17.25 0.47 -4.58
CA LEU A 40 16.04 -0.25 -4.14
C LEU A 40 14.82 0.67 -4.09
N GLU A 41 14.99 1.91 -3.64
CA GLU A 41 13.95 2.93 -3.59
C GLU A 41 13.46 3.33 -4.98
N ALA A 42 14.35 3.37 -5.97
CA ALA A 42 13.99 3.63 -7.36
C ALA A 42 13.16 2.49 -7.96
N LEU A 43 13.54 1.23 -7.73
CA LEU A 43 12.75 0.07 -8.15
C LEU A 43 11.37 0.02 -7.45
N TYR A 44 11.34 0.32 -6.16
CA TYR A 44 10.09 0.41 -5.41
C TYR A 44 9.19 1.55 -5.90
N LEU A 45 9.78 2.69 -6.26
CA LEU A 45 9.07 3.81 -6.88
C LEU A 45 8.47 3.42 -8.24
N LEU A 46 9.20 2.67 -9.07
CA LEU A 46 8.68 2.12 -10.33
C LEU A 46 7.57 1.08 -10.12
N SER A 47 7.54 0.40 -8.97
CA SER A 47 6.48 -0.57 -8.68
C SER A 47 5.22 0.08 -8.10
N THR A 48 5.38 1.09 -7.24
CA THR A 48 4.30 1.59 -6.38
C THR A 48 3.97 3.07 -6.57
N LEU A 49 4.79 3.80 -7.35
CA LEU A 49 4.80 5.25 -7.45
C LEU A 49 5.10 5.98 -6.14
N ARG A 50 5.52 5.28 -5.08
CA ARG A 50 5.81 5.83 -3.76
C ARG A 50 7.24 5.51 -3.34
N SER A 51 7.76 6.32 -2.43
CA SER A 51 8.92 5.93 -1.63
C SER A 51 8.46 5.10 -0.44
N PHE A 52 9.25 4.11 -0.05
CA PHE A 52 9.03 3.37 1.20
C PHE A 52 9.60 4.10 2.42
N ARG A 53 10.33 5.20 2.24
CA ARG A 53 10.99 5.96 3.30
C ARG A 53 10.27 7.26 3.66
N THR A 54 9.56 7.85 2.70
CA THR A 54 8.96 9.18 2.86
C THR A 54 7.76 9.39 1.95
N ASN A 55 6.84 10.24 2.39
CA ASN A 55 5.73 10.71 1.57
C ASN A 55 6.09 11.94 0.73
N ASP A 56 7.18 12.64 1.07
CA ASP A 56 7.69 13.77 0.29
C ASP A 56 8.52 13.28 -0.90
N LEU A 57 7.90 13.19 -2.07
CA LEU A 57 8.57 12.83 -3.31
C LEU A 57 9.59 13.90 -3.75
N GLY A 58 9.47 15.14 -3.26
CA GLY A 58 10.43 16.21 -3.56
C GLY A 58 11.82 15.90 -2.98
N SER A 59 11.87 15.22 -1.84
CA SER A 59 13.13 14.73 -1.23
C SER A 59 13.84 13.62 -2.03
N LEU A 60 13.17 13.03 -3.02
CA LEU A 60 13.79 12.07 -3.95
C LEU A 60 14.60 12.78 -5.04
N VAL A 61 14.36 14.07 -5.28
CA VAL A 61 15.13 14.86 -6.25
C VAL A 61 16.44 15.31 -5.59
N ARG A 62 17.55 15.13 -6.29
CA ARG A 62 18.90 15.37 -5.75
C ARG A 62 19.18 16.84 -5.53
N GLY A 63 19.68 17.19 -4.33
CA GLY A 63 20.20 18.52 -4.01
C GLY A 63 19.24 19.65 -4.42
N SER A 64 19.75 20.63 -5.17
CA SER A 64 19.00 21.76 -5.72
C SER A 64 18.38 21.50 -7.10
N SER A 65 18.49 20.28 -7.64
CA SER A 65 17.91 19.93 -8.95
C SER A 65 16.39 20.10 -8.94
N THR A 66 15.83 20.47 -10.09
CA THR A 66 14.39 20.73 -10.23
C THR A 66 13.60 19.48 -10.63
N ALA A 67 14.28 18.47 -11.16
CA ALA A 67 13.67 17.23 -11.61
C ALA A 67 14.58 16.02 -11.37
N ALA A 68 13.96 14.84 -11.30
CA ALA A 68 14.62 13.55 -11.25
C ALA A 68 13.89 12.55 -12.16
N SER A 69 14.60 11.54 -12.64
CA SER A 69 13.99 10.46 -13.41
C SER A 69 14.52 9.10 -12.99
N VAL A 70 13.62 8.12 -13.02
CA VAL A 70 13.90 6.71 -12.80
C VAL A 70 13.29 5.96 -13.98
N ARG A 71 14.08 5.17 -14.70
CA ARG A 71 13.63 4.38 -15.83
C ARG A 71 14.16 2.96 -15.71
N ALA A 72 13.30 1.97 -15.96
CA ALA A 72 13.65 0.57 -16.05
C ALA A 72 13.28 0.00 -17.42
N ARG A 73 14.17 -0.81 -17.99
CA ARG A 73 13.90 -1.64 -19.17
C ARG A 73 14.00 -3.11 -18.80
N GLY A 74 13.19 -3.93 -19.45
CA GLY A 74 13.09 -5.34 -19.11
C GLY A 74 12.10 -6.07 -20.00
N PHE A 75 11.68 -7.25 -19.56
CA PHE A 75 10.77 -8.12 -20.31
C PHE A 75 9.52 -8.38 -19.48
N ASP A 76 8.33 -8.13 -20.03
CA ASP A 76 7.09 -8.51 -19.37
C ASP A 76 6.64 -9.90 -19.78
N GLU A 77 6.90 -10.88 -18.92
CA GLU A 77 6.52 -12.29 -19.13
C GLU A 77 5.02 -12.49 -19.37
N ARG A 78 4.15 -11.59 -18.88
CA ARG A 78 2.70 -11.69 -19.12
C ARG A 78 2.28 -11.25 -20.52
N LEU A 79 3.05 -10.34 -21.11
CA LEU A 79 2.78 -9.75 -22.44
C LEU A 79 3.73 -10.30 -23.51
N GLU A 80 4.74 -11.09 -23.11
CA GLU A 80 5.78 -11.66 -23.94
C GLU A 80 6.52 -10.62 -24.80
N LEU A 81 6.76 -9.43 -24.24
CA LEU A 81 7.40 -8.32 -24.96
C LEU A 81 8.34 -7.48 -24.10
N PRO A 82 9.33 -6.79 -24.72
CA PRO A 82 10.13 -5.80 -24.04
C PRO A 82 9.26 -4.66 -23.52
N THR A 83 9.46 -4.28 -22.27
CA THR A 83 8.69 -3.21 -21.61
C THR A 83 9.62 -2.19 -21.00
N THR A 84 9.25 -0.92 -21.11
CA THR A 84 9.92 0.19 -20.44
C THR A 84 8.97 0.85 -19.45
N LEU A 85 9.43 1.07 -18.23
CA LEU A 85 8.71 1.84 -17.22
C LEU A 85 9.56 3.05 -16.82
N ALA A 86 8.93 4.21 -16.69
CA ALA A 86 9.62 5.39 -16.19
C ALA A 86 8.74 6.19 -15.24
N VAL A 87 9.37 6.78 -14.23
CA VAL A 87 8.77 7.77 -13.33
C VAL A 87 9.63 9.02 -13.37
N GLN A 88 8.99 10.16 -13.59
CA GLN A 88 9.63 11.47 -13.54
C GLN A 88 9.04 12.26 -12.37
N LEU A 89 9.90 12.97 -11.66
CA LEU A 89 9.56 13.85 -10.56
C LEU A 89 9.99 15.26 -10.94
N GLN A 90 9.12 16.23 -10.74
CA GLN A 90 9.39 17.64 -11.02
C GLN A 90 8.93 18.47 -9.83
N ARG A 91 9.86 19.19 -9.21
CA ARG A 91 9.56 20.16 -8.16
C ARG A 91 8.82 21.36 -8.77
N ALA A 92 7.73 21.75 -8.14
CA ALA A 92 6.90 22.89 -8.51
C ALA A 92 6.53 23.65 -7.22
N GLY A 93 7.41 24.58 -6.83
CA GLY A 93 7.31 25.27 -5.54
C GLY A 93 7.35 24.29 -4.38
N ASN A 94 6.34 24.34 -3.52
CA ASN A 94 6.18 23.45 -2.36
C ASN A 94 5.57 22.08 -2.70
N THR A 95 5.34 21.80 -3.98
CA THR A 95 4.76 20.53 -4.44
C THR A 95 5.71 19.81 -5.38
N THR A 96 5.50 18.50 -5.55
CA THR A 96 6.23 17.70 -6.53
C THR A 96 5.24 17.01 -7.46
N ARG A 97 5.31 17.33 -8.74
CA ARG A 97 4.57 16.64 -9.79
C ARG A 97 5.26 15.33 -10.11
N ARG A 98 4.50 14.25 -10.15
CA ARG A 98 4.94 12.93 -10.57
C ARG A 98 4.23 12.54 -11.86
N SER A 99 4.96 12.17 -12.91
CA SER A 99 4.43 11.51 -14.10
C SER A 99 5.00 10.10 -14.21
N ALA A 100 4.20 9.19 -14.75
CA ALA A 100 4.57 7.80 -14.94
C ALA A 100 4.32 7.40 -16.39
N HIS A 101 5.25 6.69 -16.99
CA HIS A 101 5.24 6.31 -18.40
C HIS A 101 5.45 4.81 -18.52
N ALA A 102 4.69 4.18 -19.41
CA ALA A 102 4.92 2.80 -19.82
C ALA A 102 5.07 2.77 -21.33
N ASP A 103 6.17 2.20 -21.80
CA ASP A 103 6.55 2.15 -23.22
C ASP A 103 6.49 3.55 -23.84
N ASP A 104 7.10 4.51 -23.12
CA ASP A 104 7.17 5.95 -23.38
C ASP A 104 5.83 6.70 -23.43
N LYS A 105 4.70 6.00 -23.24
CA LYS A 105 3.36 6.61 -23.18
C LYS A 105 3.01 7.00 -21.76
N LEU A 106 2.47 8.21 -21.59
CA LEU A 106 1.99 8.70 -20.30
C LEU A 106 0.83 7.83 -19.78
N VAL A 107 0.96 7.33 -18.57
CA VAL A 107 -0.09 6.58 -17.88
C VAL A 107 -0.94 7.54 -17.06
N ARG A 108 -2.25 7.55 -17.32
CA ARG A 108 -3.18 8.55 -16.78
C ARG A 108 -3.52 8.36 -15.31
N THR A 109 -3.57 7.11 -14.84
CA THR A 109 -3.94 6.80 -13.45
C THR A 109 -2.85 5.99 -12.76
N ALA A 110 -2.71 6.18 -11.45
CA ALA A 110 -1.82 5.36 -10.64
C ALA A 110 -2.22 3.88 -10.67
N ALA A 111 -3.52 3.60 -10.75
CA ALA A 111 -4.06 2.25 -10.84
C ALA A 111 -3.57 1.53 -12.11
N ASP A 112 -3.55 2.20 -13.26
CA ASP A 112 -3.11 1.62 -14.54
C ASP A 112 -1.60 1.35 -14.59
N PHE A 113 -0.82 2.11 -13.84
CA PHE A 113 0.61 1.90 -13.71
C PHE A 113 0.93 0.76 -12.73
N TYR A 114 0.15 0.66 -11.65
CA TYR A 114 0.37 -0.30 -10.59
C TYR A 114 0.28 -1.76 -11.11
N GLY A 115 1.24 -2.57 -10.68
CA GLY A 115 1.33 -3.99 -11.03
C GLY A 115 2.07 -4.31 -12.33
N ARG A 116 2.51 -3.29 -13.09
CA ARG A 116 3.39 -3.47 -14.27
C ARG A 116 4.78 -3.98 -13.85
N LEU A 117 5.32 -3.39 -12.79
CA LEU A 117 6.43 -3.96 -12.02
C LEU A 117 5.90 -4.40 -10.66
N ARG A 118 6.04 -5.68 -10.33
CA ARG A 118 5.70 -6.23 -9.02
C ARG A 118 6.99 -6.38 -8.23
N ALA A 119 7.09 -5.67 -7.11
CA ALA A 119 8.21 -5.76 -6.20
C ALA A 119 7.72 -6.08 -4.79
N VAL A 120 8.41 -7.00 -4.13
CA VAL A 120 8.32 -7.19 -2.68
C VAL A 120 9.61 -6.64 -2.11
N LEU A 121 9.47 -5.67 -1.21
CA LEU A 121 10.60 -5.06 -0.52
C LEU A 121 10.69 -5.68 0.87
N PHE A 122 11.89 -6.13 1.23
CA PHE A 122 12.21 -6.54 2.59
C PHE A 122 13.18 -5.49 3.17
N THR A 123 12.77 -4.81 4.25
CA THR A 123 13.62 -3.87 4.97
C THR A 123 13.61 -4.17 6.47
N PRO A 124 14.64 -3.73 7.22
CA PRO A 124 14.65 -3.86 8.68
C PRO A 124 13.41 -3.21 9.34
N GLU A 125 12.86 -2.16 8.73
CA GLU A 125 11.66 -1.48 9.19
C GLU A 125 10.38 -2.32 9.05
N ASP A 126 10.37 -3.42 8.30
CA ASP A 126 9.20 -4.31 8.22
C ASP A 126 8.83 -4.92 9.58
N LEU A 127 9.79 -5.06 10.49
CA LEU A 127 9.53 -5.46 11.87
C LEU A 127 8.68 -4.44 12.63
N ALA A 128 8.63 -3.18 12.16
CA ALA A 128 7.81 -2.15 12.77
C ALA A 128 6.33 -2.48 12.68
N VAL A 129 5.85 -3.20 11.66
CA VAL A 129 4.44 -3.63 11.56
C VAL A 129 3.96 -4.34 12.84
N LEU A 130 4.83 -5.06 13.53
CA LEU A 130 4.51 -5.76 14.78
C LEU A 130 4.35 -4.81 15.99
N ARG A 131 5.00 -3.63 15.94
CA ARG A 131 5.07 -2.65 17.04
C ARG A 131 4.29 -1.36 16.76
N GLU A 132 3.90 -1.15 15.51
CA GLU A 132 3.26 0.06 15.02
C GLU A 132 1.80 0.19 15.46
N SER A 133 1.22 1.38 15.29
CA SER A 133 -0.17 1.66 15.63
C SER A 133 -1.15 0.83 14.77
N PRO A 134 -2.41 0.65 15.23
CA PRO A 134 -3.45 -0.01 14.43
C PRO A 134 -3.66 0.63 13.05
N SER A 135 -3.44 1.95 12.93
CA SER A 135 -3.56 2.68 11.66
C SER A 135 -2.51 2.24 10.65
N GLN A 136 -1.25 2.15 11.08
CA GLN A 136 -0.14 1.72 10.24
C GLN A 136 -0.29 0.24 9.82
N ARG A 137 -0.73 -0.65 10.73
CA ARG A 137 -1.03 -2.05 10.37
C ARG A 137 -2.14 -2.17 9.33
N ARG A 138 -3.21 -1.37 9.44
CA ARG A 138 -4.26 -1.31 8.40
C ARG A 138 -3.71 -0.82 7.07
N GLN A 139 -2.88 0.23 7.08
CA GLN A 139 -2.24 0.73 5.86
C GLN A 139 -1.33 -0.33 5.22
N PHE A 140 -0.59 -1.09 6.02
CA PHE A 140 0.21 -2.22 5.54
C PHE A 140 -0.66 -3.27 4.82
N ILE A 141 -1.78 -3.69 5.44
CA ILE A 141 -2.74 -4.62 4.83
C ILE A 141 -3.36 -4.04 3.56
N ASP A 142 -3.76 -2.76 3.58
CA ASP A 142 -4.37 -2.09 2.43
C ASP A 142 -3.42 -1.99 1.24
N ARG A 143 -2.11 -1.80 1.49
CA ARG A 143 -1.08 -1.83 0.44
C ARG A 143 -0.98 -3.20 -0.23
N MET A 144 -1.03 -4.28 0.56
CA MET A 144 -1.03 -5.64 0.02
C MET A 144 -2.31 -5.93 -0.77
N LEU A 145 -3.47 -5.53 -0.25
CA LEU A 145 -4.75 -5.68 -0.94
C LEU A 145 -4.80 -4.91 -2.25
N PHE A 146 -4.27 -3.68 -2.28
CA PHE A 146 -4.22 -2.91 -3.51
C PHE A 146 -3.42 -3.62 -4.62
N ALA A 147 -2.40 -4.39 -4.25
CA ALA A 147 -1.64 -5.18 -5.21
C ALA A 147 -2.40 -6.37 -5.79
N ARG A 148 -3.38 -6.89 -5.04
CA ARG A 148 -4.23 -8.00 -5.46
C ARG A 148 -5.49 -7.51 -6.20
N GLU A 149 -6.15 -6.49 -5.66
CA GLU A 149 -7.44 -6.00 -6.12
C GLU A 149 -7.48 -4.47 -6.14
N ARG A 150 -7.48 -3.90 -7.35
CA ARG A 150 -7.53 -2.44 -7.55
C ARG A 150 -8.78 -1.79 -6.94
N ALA A 151 -9.91 -2.49 -6.87
CA ALA A 151 -11.14 -1.96 -6.29
C ALA A 151 -11.00 -1.64 -4.79
N HIS A 152 -10.07 -2.29 -4.07
CA HIS A 152 -9.87 -2.05 -2.64
C HIS A 152 -9.52 -0.61 -2.33
N ILE A 153 -8.61 0.01 -3.09
CA ILE A 153 -8.21 1.41 -2.82
C ILE A 153 -9.35 2.39 -3.09
N VAL A 154 -10.21 2.09 -4.07
CA VAL A 154 -11.38 2.91 -4.40
C VAL A 154 -12.37 2.91 -3.24
N ASP A 155 -12.60 1.73 -2.64
CA ASP A 155 -13.44 1.61 -1.45
C ASP A 155 -12.81 2.31 -0.23
N VAL A 156 -11.51 2.13 0.02
CA VAL A 156 -10.81 2.84 1.13
C VAL A 156 -10.92 4.36 0.98
N GLN A 157 -10.65 4.90 -0.21
CA GLN A 157 -10.76 6.34 -0.47
C GLN A 157 -12.19 6.84 -0.33
N SER A 158 -13.18 6.05 -0.75
CA SER A 158 -14.59 6.40 -0.62
C SER A 158 -15.02 6.40 0.83
N TYR A 159 -14.63 5.38 1.60
CA TYR A 159 -14.88 5.31 3.03
C TYR A 159 -14.29 6.50 3.78
N GLU A 160 -13.03 6.88 3.50
CA GLU A 160 -12.43 8.06 4.14
C GLU A 160 -13.12 9.38 3.77
N ARG A 161 -13.56 9.54 2.52
CA ARG A 161 -14.32 10.74 2.10
C ARG A 161 -15.66 10.81 2.82
N LEU A 162 -16.39 9.70 2.88
CA LEU A 162 -17.67 9.61 3.59
C LEU A 162 -17.51 9.88 5.08
N LEU A 163 -16.45 9.34 5.70
CA LEU A 163 -16.17 9.56 7.12
C LEU A 163 -15.87 11.04 7.40
N ARG A 164 -15.11 11.70 6.52
CA ARG A 164 -14.86 13.14 6.62
C ARG A 164 -16.15 13.94 6.45
N ALA A 165 -16.99 13.60 5.48
CA ALA A 165 -18.29 14.25 5.27
C ALA A 165 -19.21 14.11 6.49
N ARG A 166 -19.37 12.89 7.03
CA ARG A 166 -20.11 12.62 8.27
C ARG A 166 -19.59 13.46 9.44
N ASN A 167 -18.27 13.49 9.63
CA ASN A 167 -17.67 14.26 10.71
C ASN A 167 -17.88 15.77 10.56
N THR A 168 -17.97 16.29 9.33
CA THR A 168 -18.35 17.68 9.08
C THR A 168 -19.80 17.95 9.48
N VAL A 169 -20.73 17.07 9.11
CA VAL A 169 -22.15 17.18 9.50
C VAL A 169 -22.31 17.17 11.02
N LEU A 170 -21.59 16.30 11.73
CA LEU A 170 -21.62 16.24 13.18
C LEU A 170 -21.17 17.54 13.87
N ARG A 171 -20.26 18.29 13.25
CA ARG A 171 -19.77 19.57 13.77
C ARG A 171 -20.64 20.76 13.36
N ASN A 172 -21.54 20.58 12.40
CA ASN A 172 -22.34 21.68 11.88
C ASN A 172 -23.58 21.93 12.75
N GLU A 173 -23.42 22.77 13.77
CA GLU A 173 -24.49 23.10 14.72
C GLU A 173 -25.61 23.97 14.13
N ALA A 174 -25.36 24.67 13.01
CA ALA A 174 -26.31 25.59 12.38
C ALA A 174 -27.43 24.90 11.59
N GLN A 175 -27.28 23.61 11.29
CA GLN A 175 -28.24 22.84 10.50
C GLN A 175 -29.36 22.29 11.39
N SER A 176 -30.60 22.25 10.88
CA SER A 176 -31.74 21.72 11.64
C SER A 176 -31.50 20.26 12.03
N ALA A 177 -32.04 19.84 13.18
CA ALA A 177 -31.85 18.48 13.69
C ALA A 177 -32.33 17.41 12.68
N VAL A 178 -33.47 17.65 12.03
CA VAL A 178 -34.08 16.73 11.05
C VAL A 178 -33.21 16.58 9.80
N GLU A 179 -32.72 17.69 9.23
CA GLU A 179 -31.84 17.63 8.05
C GLU A 179 -30.50 16.98 8.38
N ARG A 180 -29.97 17.25 9.58
CA ARG A 180 -28.73 16.65 10.07
C ARG A 180 -28.86 15.13 10.18
N GLU A 181 -29.94 14.65 10.79
CA GLU A 181 -30.23 13.21 10.95
C GLU A 181 -30.35 12.53 9.58
N ALA A 182 -31.14 13.08 8.66
CA ALA A 182 -31.27 12.51 7.31
C ALA A 182 -29.94 12.44 6.53
N MET A 183 -29.07 13.44 6.69
CA MET A 183 -27.71 13.41 6.13
C MET A 183 -26.84 12.35 6.78
N LEU A 184 -26.89 12.23 8.12
CA LEU A 184 -26.14 11.22 8.86
C LEU A 184 -26.57 9.81 8.43
N ASP A 185 -27.86 9.52 8.37
CA ASP A 185 -28.40 8.22 7.92
C ASP A 185 -27.86 7.84 6.54
N THR A 186 -27.86 8.81 5.62
CA THR A 186 -27.35 8.60 4.26
C THR A 186 -25.86 8.26 4.27
N TYR A 187 -25.04 9.02 5.00
CA TYR A 187 -23.60 8.76 5.10
C TYR A 187 -23.29 7.47 5.84
N GLU A 188 -24.04 7.14 6.89
CA GLU A 188 -23.84 5.94 7.70
C GLU A 188 -24.20 4.67 6.93
N ALA A 189 -25.28 4.67 6.15
CA ALA A 189 -25.60 3.58 5.24
C ALA A 189 -24.49 3.33 4.20
N GLN A 190 -23.95 4.41 3.60
CA GLN A 190 -22.84 4.31 2.65
C GLN A 190 -21.53 3.87 3.32
N LEU A 191 -21.26 4.33 4.54
CA LEU A 191 -20.11 3.91 5.34
C LEU A 191 -20.19 2.43 5.70
N ALA A 192 -21.37 1.95 6.10
CA ALA A 192 -21.61 0.55 6.41
C ALA A 192 -21.30 -0.34 5.21
N ASP A 193 -21.88 -0.02 4.06
CA ASP A 193 -21.71 -0.80 2.84
C ASP A 193 -20.26 -0.82 2.34
N THR A 194 -19.61 0.36 2.33
CA THR A 194 -18.20 0.47 1.92
C THR A 194 -17.26 -0.18 2.93
N GLY A 195 -17.54 -0.01 4.22
CA GLY A 195 -16.78 -0.59 5.33
C GLY A 195 -16.87 -2.12 5.35
N ALA A 196 -18.04 -2.69 5.05
CA ALA A 196 -18.23 -4.14 4.93
C ALA A 196 -17.34 -4.75 3.85
N ARG A 197 -17.24 -4.10 2.68
CA ARG A 197 -16.35 -4.55 1.59
C ARG A 197 -14.88 -4.51 1.99
N ILE A 198 -14.44 -3.39 2.58
CA ILE A 198 -13.05 -3.24 3.07
C ILE A 198 -12.73 -4.32 4.10
N TRP A 199 -13.63 -4.53 5.07
CA TRP A 199 -13.44 -5.51 6.13
C TRP A 199 -13.38 -6.94 5.58
N SER A 200 -14.30 -7.31 4.69
CA SER A 200 -14.36 -8.65 4.09
C SER A 200 -13.07 -8.99 3.35
N ARG A 201 -12.58 -8.08 2.50
CA ARG A 201 -11.30 -8.26 1.78
C ARG A 201 -10.11 -8.39 2.72
N ARG A 202 -10.06 -7.59 3.80
CA ARG A 202 -8.99 -7.68 4.80
C ARG A 202 -9.02 -9.02 5.53
N ALA A 203 -10.20 -9.49 5.93
CA ALA A 203 -10.36 -10.78 6.58
C ALA A 203 -9.92 -11.93 5.66
N GLU A 204 -10.38 -11.93 4.40
CA GLU A 204 -9.99 -12.94 3.40
C GLU A 204 -8.48 -12.95 3.15
N LEU A 205 -7.83 -11.78 3.07
CA LEU A 205 -6.38 -11.73 2.91
C LEU A 205 -5.66 -12.32 4.13
N LEU A 206 -6.13 -12.02 5.34
CA LEU A 206 -5.53 -12.58 6.55
C LEU A 206 -5.73 -14.10 6.61
N GLU A 207 -6.92 -14.61 6.28
CA GLU A 207 -7.18 -16.06 6.19
C GLU A 207 -6.25 -16.73 5.17
N LEU A 208 -6.02 -16.11 4.02
CA LEU A 208 -5.10 -16.60 2.98
C LEU A 208 -3.63 -16.63 3.44
N LEU A 209 -3.17 -15.58 4.14
CA LEU A 209 -1.77 -15.43 4.52
C LEU A 209 -1.39 -16.24 5.77
N THR A 210 -2.33 -16.40 6.70
CA THR A 210 -2.13 -17.04 8.01
C THR A 210 -1.38 -18.39 7.91
N PRO A 211 -1.77 -19.35 7.06
CA PRO A 211 -1.07 -20.63 6.96
C PRO A 211 0.39 -20.51 6.50
N GLY A 212 0.66 -19.62 5.53
CA GLY A 212 2.00 -19.39 5.01
C GLY A 212 2.90 -18.72 6.05
N VAL A 213 2.37 -17.74 6.78
CA VAL A 213 3.07 -17.07 7.90
C VAL A 213 3.41 -18.08 8.99
N HIS A 214 2.46 -18.94 9.38
CA HIS A 214 2.70 -19.97 10.39
C HIS A 214 3.77 -20.97 9.96
N ARG A 215 3.73 -21.42 8.71
CA ARG A 215 4.73 -22.34 8.17
C ARG A 215 6.12 -21.70 8.18
N GLY A 216 6.26 -20.50 7.62
CA GLY A 216 7.55 -19.82 7.57
C GLY A 216 8.12 -19.54 8.97
N PHE A 217 7.27 -19.17 9.92
CA PHE A 217 7.69 -18.98 11.31
C PHE A 217 8.13 -20.30 11.97
N ALA A 218 7.41 -21.39 11.74
CA ALA A 218 7.77 -22.71 12.26
C ALA A 218 9.07 -23.24 11.67
N GLU A 219 9.33 -23.01 10.38
CA GLU A 219 10.57 -23.38 9.70
C GLU A 219 11.78 -22.63 10.27
N ILE A 220 11.66 -21.33 10.57
CA ILE A 220 12.75 -20.51 11.12
C ILE A 220 13.03 -20.86 12.60
N HIS A 221 12.01 -21.25 13.38
CA HIS A 221 12.14 -21.50 14.82
C HIS A 221 12.06 -22.98 15.22
N GLY A 222 12.13 -23.91 14.26
CA GLY A 222 12.14 -25.36 14.51
C GLY A 222 10.93 -25.85 15.33
N GLY A 223 9.74 -25.27 15.11
CA GLY A 223 8.52 -25.62 15.84
C GLY A 223 8.48 -25.24 17.33
N SER A 224 9.53 -24.61 17.85
CA SER A 224 9.67 -24.20 19.26
C SER A 224 9.29 -22.73 19.50
N GLY A 225 8.99 -21.98 18.43
CA GLY A 225 8.53 -20.60 18.52
C GLY A 225 7.16 -20.49 19.19
N PRO A 226 6.75 -19.28 19.64
CA PRO A 226 5.42 -19.06 20.19
C PRO A 226 4.39 -19.63 19.22
N ARG A 227 3.58 -20.59 19.69
CA ARG A 227 2.46 -21.08 18.90
C ARG A 227 1.61 -19.86 18.58
N PRO A 228 1.18 -19.69 17.31
CA PRO A 228 0.19 -18.68 17.01
C PRO A 228 -0.95 -18.87 17.99
N HIS A 229 -1.37 -17.80 18.65
CA HIS A 229 -2.50 -17.84 19.54
C HIS A 229 -3.70 -18.36 18.73
N THR A 230 -3.93 -19.68 18.81
CA THR A 230 -5.21 -20.29 18.50
C THR A 230 -6.21 -19.54 19.36
N ARG A 231 -7.35 -19.15 18.76
CA ARG A 231 -8.37 -18.24 19.28
C ARG A 231 -8.71 -18.32 20.78
N GLU A 232 -8.36 -19.41 21.46
CA GLU A 232 -8.65 -19.70 22.87
C GLU A 232 -7.61 -19.17 23.88
N ALA A 233 -6.46 -18.61 23.47
CA ALA A 233 -5.46 -18.09 24.40
C ALA A 233 -4.94 -16.70 23.99
N VAL A 234 -5.81 -15.69 24.04
CA VAL A 234 -5.40 -14.28 24.07
C VAL A 234 -5.31 -13.86 25.54
N PRO A 235 -4.12 -13.67 26.14
CA PRO A 235 -4.04 -12.86 27.35
C PRO A 235 -4.40 -11.42 26.92
N GLU A 236 -5.41 -10.84 27.57
CA GLU A 236 -5.92 -9.47 27.49
C GLU A 236 -4.91 -8.40 27.00
N LEU A 237 -4.66 -8.41 25.70
CA LEU A 237 -4.24 -7.28 24.87
C LEU A 237 -5.00 -7.42 23.54
N ALA A 238 -6.27 -7.80 23.65
CA ALA A 238 -7.26 -7.50 22.64
C ALA A 238 -7.43 -5.98 22.65
N LEU A 239 -6.94 -5.32 21.59
CA LEU A 239 -7.61 -4.09 21.17
C LEU A 239 -8.99 -4.56 20.69
N ALA A 240 -9.89 -4.69 21.66
CA ALA A 240 -11.25 -5.16 21.53
C ALA A 240 -12.05 -4.11 20.77
N TYR A 241 -11.80 -4.00 19.46
CA TYR A 241 -12.84 -3.53 18.55
C TYR A 241 -13.76 -4.73 18.31
N VAL A 242 -14.58 -5.03 19.31
CA VAL A 242 -15.65 -6.03 19.21
C VAL A 242 -16.73 -5.42 18.32
N VAL A 243 -16.55 -5.55 17.01
CA VAL A 243 -17.71 -5.67 16.13
C VAL A 243 -17.98 -7.16 16.07
N HIS A 244 -19.04 -7.59 16.76
CA HIS A 244 -19.51 -8.98 16.90
C HIS A 244 -19.89 -9.63 15.53
N LEU A 245 -19.03 -9.63 14.52
CA LEU A 245 -19.25 -10.29 13.22
C LEU A 245 -18.30 -11.47 12.99
N GLY A 246 -17.49 -11.82 13.98
CA GLY A 246 -16.44 -12.84 13.88
C GLY A 246 -16.92 -14.29 13.73
N GLU A 247 -18.23 -14.52 13.67
CA GLU A 247 -18.87 -15.83 13.44
C GLU A 247 -19.71 -15.85 12.14
N VAL A 248 -19.77 -14.74 11.40
CA VAL A 248 -20.61 -14.62 10.21
C VAL A 248 -19.82 -15.02 8.96
N PRO A 249 -20.27 -16.04 8.20
CA PRO A 249 -19.66 -16.44 6.93
C PRO A 249 -19.53 -15.27 5.95
N PRO A 250 -18.47 -15.22 5.11
CA PRO A 250 -18.18 -14.10 4.21
C PRO A 250 -19.39 -13.50 3.48
N GLU A 251 -20.24 -14.38 2.95
CA GLU A 251 -21.46 -14.09 2.21
C GLU A 251 -22.54 -13.36 3.04
N GLN A 252 -22.56 -13.53 4.36
CA GLN A 252 -23.57 -12.98 5.26
C GLN A 252 -23.09 -11.70 6.00
N ARG A 253 -21.81 -11.34 5.87
CA ARG A 253 -21.19 -10.23 6.60
C ARG A 253 -21.83 -8.87 6.27
N ARG A 254 -22.24 -8.68 5.01
CA ARG A 254 -22.89 -7.45 4.54
C ARG A 254 -24.25 -7.24 5.21
N GLU A 255 -25.04 -8.30 5.32
CA GLU A 255 -26.38 -8.27 5.91
C GLU A 255 -26.33 -8.14 7.44
N ALA A 256 -25.43 -8.88 8.08
CA ALA A 256 -25.24 -8.80 9.52
C ALA A 256 -24.69 -7.45 10.01
N LEU A 257 -23.91 -6.74 9.18
CA LEU A 257 -23.51 -5.36 9.48
C LEU A 257 -24.69 -4.39 9.29
N ALA A 258 -25.50 -4.57 8.24
CA ALA A 258 -26.66 -3.73 7.96
C ALA A 258 -27.78 -3.86 9.02
N SER A 259 -27.95 -5.04 9.62
CA SER A 259 -29.00 -5.28 10.63
C SER A 259 -28.68 -4.70 12.01
N ARG A 260 -27.43 -4.34 12.29
CA ARG A 260 -26.98 -3.83 13.59
C ARG A 260 -26.74 -2.32 13.63
N LEU A 261 -26.90 -1.66 12.48
CA LEU A 261 -26.79 -0.21 12.33
C LEU A 261 -28.18 0.46 12.21
N ARG A 262 -29.27 -0.30 12.38
CA ARG A 262 -30.62 0.22 12.63
C ARG A 262 -30.89 0.22 14.12
#